data_AF-A0A369VTS7-F1
#
_entry.id   AF-A0A369VTS7-F1
#
_cell.length_a   1.000
_cell.length_b   1.000
_cell.length_c   1.000
_cell.angle_alpha   90.00
_cell.angle_beta   90.00
_cell.angle_gamma   90.00
#
_symmetry.space_group_name_H-M   'P 1'
#
loop_
_entity.id
_entity.type
_entity.pdbx_description
1 polymer ?
#
loop_
_entity_poly.entity_id
_entity_poly.type
_entity_poly.pdbx_seq_one_letter_code
_entity_poly.pdbx_strand_id
1 'polypeptide(L)'
;MKWITLPLLCAALWLTGCASTRLVDSDVQSFSQLAGAPARATYSFERLPSQQAQGAQQSAVEEQARLALAKVGLRQDSAAPFYRVQAHARIDLQAYPDYWDGPGWGWGG
;
A
#
# COMPACT_ATOMS: atom_id res chain seq x y z
N MET A 1 -0.63 50.50 -11.40
CA MET A 1 -0.74 49.06 -11.72
C MET A 1 0.50 48.24 -11.32
N LYS A 2 1.73 48.79 -11.38
CA LYS A 2 2.98 48.07 -11.04
C LYS A 2 3.20 47.74 -9.54
N TRP A 3 2.41 48.31 -8.63
CA TRP A 3 2.61 48.15 -7.17
C TRP A 3 1.82 46.97 -6.59
N ILE A 4 0.80 46.48 -7.29
CA ILE A 4 -0.02 45.33 -6.88
C ILE A 4 0.64 44.01 -7.31
N THR A 5 1.50 44.02 -8.32
CA THR A 5 2.15 42.82 -8.85
C THR A 5 3.20 42.23 -7.90
N LEU A 6 3.85 43.05 -7.08
CA LEU A 6 4.88 42.61 -6.13
C LEU A 6 4.34 41.73 -4.99
N PRO A 7 3.30 42.13 -4.23
CA PRO A 7 2.73 41.26 -3.19
C PRO A 7 2.09 40.00 -3.77
N LEU A 8 1.53 40.08 -4.99
CA LEU A 8 0.96 38.92 -5.68
C LEU A 8 2.03 37.86 -5.98
N LEU A 9 3.22 38.30 -6.41
CA LEU A 9 4.34 37.40 -6.71
C LEU A 9 4.90 36.75 -5.44
N CYS A 10 5.01 37.52 -4.34
CA CYS A 10 5.44 37.00 -3.04
C CYS A 10 4.45 35.97 -2.47
N ALA A 11 3.14 36.24 -2.59
CA ALA A 11 2.11 35.30 -2.16
C ALA A 11 2.17 33.99 -2.98
N ALA A 12 2.35 34.08 -4.30
CA ALA A 12 2.51 32.90 -5.15
C ALA A 12 3.72 32.06 -4.76
N LEU A 13 4.87 32.69 -4.46
CA LEU A 13 6.08 32.00 -3.99
C LEU A 13 5.86 31.28 -2.65
N TRP A 14 5.17 31.92 -1.71
CA TRP A 14 4.83 31.29 -0.42
C TRP A 14 3.91 30.07 -0.56
N LEU A 15 2.90 30.14 -1.42
CA LEU A 15 1.99 29.02 -1.70
C LEU A 15 2.73 27.82 -2.32
N THR A 16 3.74 28.06 -3.18
CA THR A 16 4.55 26.97 -3.75
C THR A 16 5.41 26.24 -2.71
N GLY A 17 5.79 26.89 -1.60
CA GLY A 17 6.48 26.25 -0.49
C GLY A 17 5.60 25.30 0.33
N CYS A 18 4.29 25.55 0.38
CA CYS A 18 3.32 24.68 1.08
C CYS A 18 2.82 23.51 0.22
N ALA A 19 3.07 23.51 -1.09
CA ALA A 19 2.65 22.47 -2.03
C ALA A 19 3.73 21.38 -2.23
N SER A 20 4.48 21.06 -1.17
CA SER A 20 5.52 20.04 -1.25
C SER A 20 4.91 18.65 -1.52
N THR A 21 5.41 17.95 -2.54
CA THR A 21 4.94 16.62 -2.91
C THR A 21 5.66 15.57 -2.06
N ARG A 22 4.91 14.76 -1.32
CA ARG A 22 5.46 13.56 -0.68
C ARG A 22 5.70 12.51 -1.77
N LEU A 23 6.96 12.15 -2.00
CA LEU A 23 7.30 10.98 -2.79
C LEU A 23 6.98 9.72 -1.98
N VAL A 24 6.17 8.83 -2.56
CA VAL A 24 5.88 7.51 -2.00
C VAL A 24 6.63 6.51 -2.86
N ASP A 25 7.76 6.03 -2.37
CA ASP A 25 8.49 4.95 -3.02
C ASP A 25 7.77 3.62 -2.80
N SER A 26 7.80 2.74 -3.79
CA SER A 26 7.12 1.43 -3.75
C SER A 26 8.06 0.38 -4.33
N ASP A 27 8.69 -0.39 -3.45
CA ASP A 27 9.54 -1.52 -3.83
C ASP A 27 8.69 -2.79 -3.95
N VAL A 28 8.84 -3.53 -5.06
CA VAL A 28 8.11 -4.78 -5.32
C VAL A 28 9.10 -5.90 -5.60
N GLN A 29 9.13 -6.90 -4.73
CA GLN A 29 9.98 -8.07 -4.87
C GLN A 29 9.12 -9.33 -5.07
N SER A 30 9.48 -10.15 -6.06
CA SER A 30 8.78 -11.40 -6.34
C SER A 30 9.78 -12.53 -6.52
N PHE A 31 9.54 -13.63 -5.82
CA PHE A 31 10.35 -14.84 -5.89
C PHE A 31 9.45 -16.01 -6.26
N SER A 32 9.83 -16.80 -7.27
CA SER A 32 9.09 -17.98 -7.70
C SER A 32 10.05 -19.13 -7.95
N GLN A 33 9.69 -20.31 -7.44
CA GLN A 33 10.34 -21.58 -7.79
C GLN A 33 9.53 -22.35 -8.85
N LEU A 34 8.41 -21.80 -9.34
CA LEU A 34 7.59 -22.46 -10.34
C LEU A 34 8.32 -22.40 -11.69
N ALA A 35 8.61 -23.57 -12.27
CA ALA A 35 9.27 -23.69 -13.57
C ALA A 35 8.39 -23.25 -14.75
N GLY A 36 7.10 -22.98 -14.53
CA GLY A 36 6.17 -22.57 -15.57
C GLY A 36 4.74 -22.40 -15.04
N ALA A 37 3.81 -22.12 -15.96
CA ALA A 37 2.40 -22.02 -15.64
C ALA A 37 1.87 -23.35 -15.06
N PRO A 38 1.07 -23.31 -13.99
CA PRO A 38 0.61 -24.51 -13.33
C PRO A 38 -0.33 -25.34 -14.19
N ALA A 39 -0.12 -26.67 -14.21
CA ALA A 39 -0.96 -27.61 -14.96
C ALA A 39 -2.42 -27.63 -14.47
N ARG A 40 -2.66 -27.30 -13.20
CA ARG A 40 -3.99 -27.07 -12.63
C ARG A 40 -4.08 -25.65 -12.11
N ALA A 41 -4.84 -24.82 -12.82
CA ALA A 41 -5.00 -23.41 -12.50
C ALA A 41 -6.10 -23.15 -11.46
N THR A 42 -6.19 -23.96 -10.39
CA THR A 42 -7.17 -23.78 -9.31
C THR A 42 -6.51 -23.43 -7.99
N TYR A 43 -7.09 -22.48 -7.25
CA TYR A 43 -6.59 -22.06 -5.94
C TYR A 43 -7.73 -21.81 -4.94
N SER A 44 -7.42 -21.89 -3.64
CA SER A 44 -8.29 -21.38 -2.58
C SER A 44 -7.51 -20.44 -1.65
N PHE A 45 -8.22 -19.47 -1.07
CA PHE A 45 -7.63 -18.60 -0.05
C PHE A 45 -7.60 -19.31 1.30
N GLU A 46 -6.49 -19.14 2.00
CA GLU A 46 -6.32 -19.58 3.38
C GLU A 46 -6.18 -18.39 4.31
N ARG A 47 -6.99 -18.39 5.37
CA ARG A 47 -6.98 -17.38 6.42
C ARG A 47 -6.48 -17.99 7.71
N LEU A 48 -5.46 -17.37 8.31
CA LEU A 48 -4.99 -17.73 9.64
C LEU A 48 -6.02 -17.33 10.71
N PRO A 49 -6.05 -18.00 11.88
CA PRO A 49 -6.95 -17.61 12.98
C PRO A 49 -6.79 -16.14 13.40
N SER A 50 -5.56 -15.61 13.40
CA SER A 50 -5.30 -14.20 13.69
C SER A 50 -5.93 -13.25 12.67
N GLN A 51 -6.00 -13.64 11.39
CA GLN A 51 -6.59 -12.84 10.32
C GLN A 51 -8.12 -12.85 10.34
N GLN A 52 -8.73 -13.89 10.93
CA GLN A 52 -10.19 -13.97 11.06
C GLN A 52 -10.74 -12.85 11.96
N ALA A 53 -9.94 -12.36 12.92
CA ALA A 53 -10.31 -11.23 13.77
C ALA A 53 -10.47 -9.91 13.00
N GLN A 54 -9.75 -9.71 11.89
CA GLN A 54 -9.88 -8.54 11.00
C GLN A 54 -10.41 -8.93 9.62
N GLY A 55 -11.52 -9.67 9.59
CA GLY A 55 -12.07 -10.25 8.36
C GLY A 55 -12.38 -9.24 7.24
N ALA A 56 -12.77 -8.00 7.55
CA ALA A 56 -13.06 -6.97 6.55
C ALA A 56 -11.78 -6.50 5.84
N GLN A 57 -10.73 -6.20 6.60
CA GLN A 57 -9.41 -5.80 6.09
C GLN A 57 -8.78 -6.94 5.28
N GLN A 58 -8.87 -8.16 5.79
CA GLN A 58 -8.39 -9.36 5.09
C GLN A 58 -9.10 -9.55 3.75
N SER A 59 -10.42 -9.32 3.69
CA SER A 59 -11.18 -9.45 2.45
C SER A 59 -10.76 -8.41 1.40
N ALA A 60 -10.39 -7.19 1.80
CA ALA A 60 -9.88 -6.18 0.88
C ALA A 60 -8.55 -6.59 0.23
N VAL A 61 -7.63 -7.16 1.03
CA VAL A 61 -6.34 -7.66 0.53
C VAL A 61 -6.54 -8.87 -0.40
N GLU A 62 -7.44 -9.79 -0.04
CA GLU A 62 -7.78 -10.95 -0.87
C GLU A 62 -8.42 -10.56 -2.21
N GLU A 63 -9.22 -9.50 -2.25
CA GLU A 63 -9.81 -8.99 -3.49
C GLU A 63 -8.73 -8.45 -4.44
N GLN A 64 -7.74 -7.73 -3.93
CA GLN A 64 -6.59 -7.29 -4.73
C GLN A 64 -5.76 -8.49 -5.23
N ALA A 65 -5.54 -9.49 -4.36
CA ALA A 65 -4.86 -10.71 -4.74
C ALA A 65 -5.63 -11.48 -5.83
N ARG A 66 -6.96 -11.55 -5.74
CA ARG A 66 -7.84 -12.18 -6.74
C ARG A 66 -7.66 -11.56 -8.13
N LEU A 67 -7.58 -10.23 -8.20
CA LEU A 67 -7.32 -9.52 -9.46
C LEU A 67 -5.94 -9.87 -10.04
N ALA A 68 -4.91 -10.01 -9.21
CA ALA A 68 -3.57 -10.41 -9.65
C ALA A 68 -3.53 -11.86 -10.13
N LEU A 69 -4.18 -12.78 -9.41
CA LEU A 69 -4.27 -14.21 -9.76
C LEU A 69 -5.07 -14.44 -11.04
N ALA A 70 -6.14 -13.67 -11.26
CA ALA A 70 -6.91 -13.73 -12.49
C ALA A 70 -6.08 -13.38 -13.73
N LYS A 71 -5.13 -12.43 -13.62
CA LYS A 71 -4.24 -12.03 -14.73
C LYS A 71 -3.32 -13.16 -15.20
N VAL A 72 -2.99 -14.11 -14.32
CA VAL A 72 -2.18 -15.29 -14.64
C VAL A 72 -3.03 -16.54 -14.95
N GLY A 73 -4.35 -16.38 -15.06
CA GLY A 73 -5.27 -17.47 -15.42
C GLY A 73 -5.65 -18.39 -14.27
N LEU A 74 -5.30 -18.05 -13.02
CA LEU A 74 -5.70 -18.83 -11.84
C LEU A 74 -7.17 -18.57 -11.50
N ARG A 75 -7.91 -19.66 -11.25
CA ARG A 75 -9.33 -19.64 -10.89
C ARG A 75 -9.53 -20.08 -9.44
N GLN A 76 -10.37 -19.36 -8.71
CA GLN A 76 -10.71 -19.74 -7.36
C GLN A 76 -11.63 -20.98 -7.37
N ASP A 77 -11.27 -22.02 -6.63
CA ASP A 77 -12.05 -23.23 -6.44
C ASP A 77 -11.88 -23.72 -4.99
N SER A 78 -12.93 -23.55 -4.19
CA SER A 78 -12.92 -23.98 -2.78
C SER A 78 -13.17 -25.48 -2.60
N ALA A 79 -13.67 -26.18 -3.62
CA ALA A 79 -14.01 -27.60 -3.54
C ALA A 79 -12.83 -28.50 -3.95
N ALA A 80 -12.06 -28.08 -4.95
CA ALA A 80 -10.87 -28.80 -5.43
C ALA A 80 -9.68 -27.86 -5.74
N PRO A 81 -9.13 -27.17 -4.71
CA PRO A 81 -7.96 -26.31 -4.89
C PRO A 81 -6.70 -27.14 -5.14
N PHE A 82 -5.90 -26.77 -6.14
CA PHE A 82 -4.56 -27.31 -6.32
C PHE A 82 -3.52 -26.48 -5.56
N TYR A 83 -3.71 -25.16 -5.51
CA TYR A 83 -2.89 -24.24 -4.72
C TYR A 83 -3.65 -23.66 -3.55
N ARG A 84 -2.89 -23.30 -2.51
CA ARG A 84 -3.38 -22.52 -1.40
C ARG A 84 -2.69 -21.17 -1.42
N VAL A 85 -3.47 -20.10 -1.38
CA VAL A 85 -2.96 -18.73 -1.40
C VAL A 85 -3.20 -18.09 -0.05
N GLN A 86 -2.14 -17.57 0.54
CA GLN A 86 -2.21 -16.73 1.72
C GLN A 86 -1.86 -15.30 1.31
N ALA A 87 -2.76 -14.36 1.59
CA ALA A 87 -2.55 -12.95 1.35
C ALA A 87 -2.49 -12.21 2.70
N HIS A 88 -1.54 -11.28 2.83
CA HIS A 88 -1.35 -10.52 4.05
C HIS A 88 -0.86 -9.11 3.72
N ALA A 89 -1.30 -8.13 4.49
CA ALA A 89 -0.79 -6.77 4.46
C ALA A 89 -0.28 -6.39 5.86
N ARG A 90 0.92 -5.82 5.90
CA ARG A 90 1.53 -5.25 7.11
C ARG A 90 1.71 -3.75 6.92
N ILE A 91 1.47 -3.00 7.98
CA ILE A 91 1.80 -1.58 8.06
C ILE A 91 2.86 -1.46 9.14
N ASP A 92 4.04 -1.03 8.75
CA ASP A 92 5.10 -0.67 9.69
C ASP A 92 5.16 0.85 9.75
N LEU A 93 5.10 1.42 10.96
CA LEU A 93 5.41 2.83 11.12
C LEU A 93 6.91 3.01 10.91
N GLN A 94 7.28 3.69 9.84
CA GLN A 94 8.64 4.17 9.65
C GLN A 94 8.91 5.20 10.76
N ALA A 95 9.67 4.81 11.79
CA ALA A 95 10.08 5.73 12.84
C ALA A 95 10.87 6.87 12.20
N TYR A 96 10.31 8.07 12.24
CA TYR A 96 11.05 9.26 11.88
C TYR A 96 12.09 9.51 12.99
N PRO A 97 13.35 9.82 12.67
CA PRO A 97 14.30 10.18 13.73
C PRO A 97 13.77 11.38 14.50
N ASP A 98 13.61 11.21 15.81
CA ASP A 98 13.08 12.13 16.83
C ASP A 98 13.83 13.47 16.96
N TYR A 99 14.73 13.79 16.02
CA TYR A 99 15.58 14.98 16.13
C TYR A 99 14.80 16.29 15.92
N TRP A 100 13.65 16.23 15.24
CA TRP A 100 12.80 17.40 14.98
C TRP A 100 11.71 17.63 16.02
N ASP A 101 11.48 16.68 16.93
CA ASP A 101 10.68 16.89 18.14
C ASP A 101 11.54 17.63 19.16
N GLY A 102 11.84 18.89 18.85
CA GLY A 102 12.57 19.80 19.73
C GLY A 102 11.86 19.95 21.08
N PRO A 103 12.58 20.41 22.13
CA PRO A 103 12.07 20.39 23.49
C PRO A 103 10.79 21.23 23.63
N GLY A 104 9.64 20.54 23.73
CA GLY A 104 8.52 20.92 24.59
C GLY A 104 7.55 22.02 24.17
N TRP A 105 7.53 22.49 22.92
CA TRP A 105 6.59 23.56 22.50
C TRP A 105 5.89 23.33 21.15
N GLY A 106 5.59 22.07 20.82
CA GLY A 106 4.84 21.73 19.60
C GLY A 106 3.33 21.89 19.79
N TRP A 107 2.75 22.96 19.27
CA TRP A 107 1.32 23.00 18.91
C TRP A 107 1.15 22.12 17.67
N GLY A 108 0.88 20.83 17.85
CA GLY A 108 0.74 19.91 16.72
C GLY A 108 0.57 18.46 17.14
N GLY A 109 -0.64 18.14 17.63
CA GLY A 109 -1.17 16.80 17.83
C GLY A 109 -2.69 16.86 17.84
#